data_AF-A0A5N6Z4D2-F1
#
_entry.id   AF-A0A5N6Z4D2-F1
#
_cell.length_a   1.000
_cell.length_b   1.000
_cell.length_c   1.000
_cell.angle_alpha   90.00
_cell.angle_beta   90.00
_cell.angle_gamma   90.00
#
_symmetry.space_group_name_H-M   'P 1'
#
loop_
_entity.id
_entity.type
_entity.pdbx_description
1 polymer ?
#
loop_
_entity_poly.entity_id
_entity_poly.type
_entity_poly.pdbx_seq_one_letter_code
_entity_poly.pdbx_strand_id
1 'polypeptide(L)'
;MNQEPLSPPSEPTASPTTSSVPLDSPLRTIPIHPLLPEVRVPGEPLPPHKYHPVTCNQIETESEDIRTQLEQLRQEYPSPEAALKAQEQIAKEVKQKIEEAGRKREDVQRAMDKKIKERNTEMKVLSKYQEVKASDIPA
;
A
#
# COMPACT_ATOMS: atom_id res chain seq x y z
N MET A 1 -13.89 21.28 -64.86
CA MET A 1 -12.80 21.78 -63.99
C MET A 1 -12.66 20.77 -62.86
N ASN A 2 -11.73 19.82 -62.99
CA ASN A 2 -11.48 18.81 -61.97
C ASN A 2 -10.28 19.30 -61.15
N GLN A 3 -10.52 19.75 -59.91
CA GLN A 3 -9.44 19.95 -58.94
C GLN A 3 -9.26 18.66 -58.15
N GLU A 4 -8.07 18.08 -58.19
CA GLU A 4 -7.70 17.00 -57.29
C GLU A 4 -7.61 17.52 -55.84
N PRO A 5 -7.94 16.67 -54.85
CA PRO A 5 -7.84 17.05 -53.45
C PRO A 5 -6.38 17.32 -53.06
N LEU A 6 -6.18 18.32 -52.20
CA LEU A 6 -4.86 18.69 -51.67
C LEU A 6 -4.25 17.51 -50.91
N SER A 7 -3.03 17.12 -51.30
CA SER A 7 -2.24 16.10 -50.61
C SER A 7 -2.02 16.45 -49.13
N PRO A 8 -1.92 15.45 -48.23
CA PRO A 8 -1.59 15.71 -46.83
C PRO A 8 -0.20 16.37 -46.69
N PRO A 9 0.04 17.15 -45.62
CA PRO A 9 1.34 17.76 -45.38
C PRO A 9 2.43 16.69 -45.25
N SER A 10 3.61 16.95 -45.80
CA SER A 10 4.75 16.06 -45.71
C SER A 10 5.10 15.74 -44.26
N GLU A 11 5.44 14.48 -43.97
CA GLU A 11 6.04 14.10 -42.68
C GLU A 11 7.28 14.96 -42.43
N PRO A 12 7.48 15.48 -41.21
CA PRO A 12 8.65 16.27 -40.91
C PRO A 12 9.90 15.40 -41.07
N THR A 13 10.71 15.75 -42.07
CA THR A 13 12.09 15.26 -42.23
C THR A 13 12.79 15.35 -40.88
N ALA A 14 13.20 14.20 -40.35
CA ALA A 14 14.02 14.11 -39.14
C ALA A 14 15.30 14.94 -39.33
N SER A 15 15.26 16.19 -38.90
CA SER A 15 16.40 17.08 -38.94
C SER A 15 17.35 16.68 -37.81
N PRO A 16 18.66 16.60 -38.06
CA PRO A 16 19.61 16.12 -37.07
C PRO A 16 19.80 17.18 -35.99
N THR A 17 19.80 16.75 -34.72
CA THR A 17 20.34 17.50 -33.58
C THR A 17 19.48 18.65 -33.04
N THR A 18 18.25 18.39 -32.59
CA THR A 18 17.66 19.27 -31.56
C THR A 18 18.39 18.99 -30.26
N SER A 19 19.29 19.87 -29.84
CA SER A 19 19.84 19.85 -28.48
C SER A 19 18.66 19.78 -27.51
N SER A 20 18.69 18.82 -26.58
CA SER A 20 17.63 18.70 -25.59
C SER A 20 17.53 20.02 -24.84
N VAL A 21 16.40 20.70 -24.98
CA VAL A 21 16.15 21.96 -24.26
C VAL A 21 16.27 21.65 -22.76
N PRO A 22 17.16 22.30 -22.00
CA PRO A 22 17.31 22.02 -20.57
C PRO A 22 15.99 22.20 -19.82
N LEU A 23 15.81 21.45 -18.72
CA LEU A 23 14.59 21.54 -17.90
C LEU A 23 14.35 22.96 -17.37
N ASP A 24 15.44 23.66 -17.05
CA ASP A 24 15.41 25.03 -16.53
C ASP A 24 15.32 26.11 -17.63
N SER A 25 15.15 25.71 -18.89
CA SER A 25 15.06 26.68 -20.00
C SER A 25 13.76 27.48 -19.91
N PRO A 26 13.80 28.82 -20.06
CA PRO A 26 12.59 29.64 -20.10
C PRO A 26 11.66 29.29 -21.28
N LEU A 27 12.18 28.62 -22.32
CA LEU A 27 11.36 28.11 -23.41
C LEU A 27 10.36 27.03 -22.96
N ARG A 28 10.63 26.32 -21.84
CA ARG A 28 9.72 25.33 -21.25
C ARG A 28 8.68 25.94 -20.32
N THR A 29 8.85 27.21 -19.91
CA THR A 29 7.95 27.90 -18.96
C THR A 29 7.04 28.94 -19.62
N ILE A 30 7.33 29.34 -20.86
CA ILE A 30 6.47 30.23 -21.63
C ILE A 30 5.23 29.46 -22.11
N PRO A 31 4.00 29.91 -21.78
CA PRO A 31 2.77 29.30 -22.27
C PRO A 31 2.72 29.30 -23.79
N ILE A 32 2.38 28.17 -24.40
CA ILE A 32 2.22 28.06 -25.85
C ILE A 32 1.07 28.93 -26.39
N HIS A 33 0.17 29.39 -25.52
CA HIS A 33 -0.94 30.27 -25.87
C HIS A 33 -1.33 31.15 -24.68
N PRO A 34 -1.69 32.43 -24.88
CA PRO A 34 -2.04 33.37 -23.80
C PRO A 34 -3.30 32.99 -23.01
N LEU A 35 -4.15 32.13 -23.57
CA LEU A 35 -5.37 31.62 -22.89
C LEU A 35 -5.13 30.32 -22.11
N LEU A 36 -3.94 29.73 -22.20
CA LEU A 36 -3.64 28.54 -21.40
C LEU A 36 -3.31 28.96 -19.97
N PRO A 37 -3.87 28.26 -18.97
CA PRO A 37 -3.46 28.45 -17.59
C PRO A 37 -1.95 28.26 -17.48
N GLU A 38 -1.28 29.22 -16.85
CA GLU A 38 0.12 29.08 -16.52
C GLU A 38 0.23 27.93 -15.50
N VAL A 39 0.77 26.78 -15.91
CA VAL A 39 1.05 25.65 -15.01
C VAL A 39 2.26 26.07 -14.16
N ARG A 40 2.01 26.94 -13.18
CA ARG A 40 3.03 27.36 -12.22
C ARG A 40 3.24 26.20 -11.26
N VAL A 41 4.20 25.33 -11.58
CA VAL A 41 4.88 24.59 -10.52
C VAL A 41 5.62 25.64 -9.70
N PRO A 42 5.30 25.82 -8.40
CA PRO A 42 6.00 26.79 -7.57
C PRO A 42 7.52 26.53 -7.63
N GLY A 43 8.29 27.58 -7.87
CA GLY A 43 9.73 27.48 -8.20
C GLY A 43 10.65 27.09 -7.03
N GLU A 44 10.10 26.97 -5.81
CA GLU A 44 10.83 26.45 -4.65
C GLU A 44 10.49 24.97 -4.43
N PRO A 45 11.38 24.17 -3.81
CA PRO A 45 11.08 22.80 -3.42
C PRO A 45 9.82 22.76 -2.56
N LEU A 46 8.71 22.35 -3.17
CA LEU A 46 7.45 22.33 -2.48
C LEU A 46 7.49 21.27 -1.37
N PRO A 47 7.00 21.59 -0.16
CA PRO A 47 6.76 20.56 0.84
C PRO A 47 5.78 19.51 0.27
N PRO A 48 6.19 18.25 0.09
CA PRO A 48 5.39 17.24 -0.62
C PRO A 48 4.03 16.99 0.05
N HIS A 49 3.93 17.24 1.35
CA HIS A 49 2.74 17.04 2.16
C HIS A 49 1.70 18.17 2.03
N LYS A 50 1.96 19.22 1.24
CA LYS A 50 1.01 20.33 1.03
C LYS A 50 0.39 20.35 -0.37
N TYR A 51 0.95 19.61 -1.32
CA TYR A 51 0.55 19.66 -2.72
C TYR A 51 0.24 18.28 -3.26
N HIS A 52 -0.79 18.20 -4.10
CA HIS A 52 -1.18 16.95 -4.74
C HIS A 52 -0.09 16.51 -5.73
N PRO A 53 0.44 15.29 -5.63
CA PRO A 53 1.67 14.88 -6.34
C PRO A 53 1.52 14.81 -7.86
N VAL A 54 0.30 14.79 -8.38
CA VAL A 54 0.01 14.72 -9.82
C VAL A 54 -0.37 16.07 -10.40
N THR A 55 -1.16 16.86 -9.67
CA THR A 55 -1.70 18.13 -10.17
C THR A 55 -0.93 19.34 -9.68
N CYS A 56 -0.02 19.18 -8.70
CA CYS A 56 0.71 20.24 -8.02
C CYS A 56 -0.17 21.34 -7.42
N ASN A 57 -1.45 21.05 -7.20
CA ASN A 57 -2.39 21.95 -6.56
C ASN A 57 -2.34 21.78 -5.04
N GLN A 58 -2.71 22.83 -4.30
CA GLN A 58 -2.70 22.79 -2.85
C GLN A 58 -3.81 21.87 -2.32
N ILE A 59 -3.42 20.86 -1.52
CA ILE A 59 -4.30 19.79 -1.03
C ILE A 59 -5.50 20.34 -0.26
N GLU A 60 -5.30 21.42 0.52
CA GLU A 60 -6.34 22.03 1.35
C GLU A 60 -7.43 22.74 0.54
N THR A 61 -7.14 23.11 -0.71
CA THR A 61 -8.01 23.95 -1.55
C THR A 61 -8.90 23.11 -2.48
N GLU A 62 -8.48 21.90 -2.85
CA GLU A 62 -9.16 21.09 -3.88
C GLU A 62 -10.35 20.28 -3.35
N SER A 63 -10.38 19.94 -2.05
CA SER A 63 -11.41 19.07 -1.49
C SER A 63 -11.73 19.44 -0.05
N GLU A 64 -12.99 19.84 0.19
CA GLU A 64 -13.55 20.05 1.53
C GLU A 64 -13.42 18.80 2.41
N ASP A 65 -13.57 17.61 1.82
CA ASP A 65 -13.46 16.33 2.53
C ASP A 65 -12.03 16.10 3.04
N ILE A 66 -11.02 16.38 2.20
CA ILE A 66 -9.62 16.26 2.61
C ILE A 66 -9.29 17.29 3.69
N ARG A 67 -9.80 18.52 3.55
CA ARG A 67 -9.58 19.58 4.53
C ARG A 67 -10.17 19.23 5.90
N THR A 68 -11.40 18.74 5.94
CA THR A 68 -12.05 18.32 7.19
C THR A 68 -11.32 17.14 7.84
N GLN A 69 -10.85 16.15 7.08
CA GLN A 69 -10.03 15.06 7.61
C GLN A 69 -8.69 15.54 8.17
N LEU A 70 -8.02 16.48 7.49
CA LEU A 70 -6.78 17.09 7.97
C LEU A 70 -6.98 17.89 9.24
N GLU A 71 -8.09 18.61 9.35
CA GLU A 71 -8.42 19.38 10.56
C GLU A 71 -8.72 18.47 11.75
N GLN A 72 -9.45 17.37 11.55
CA GLN A 72 -9.64 16.34 12.57
C GLN A 72 -8.31 15.74 13.02
N LEU A 73 -7.42 15.39 12.08
CA LEU A 73 -6.10 14.86 12.42
C LEU A 73 -5.24 15.86 13.19
N ARG A 74 -5.32 17.15 12.85
CA ARG A 74 -4.62 18.22 13.59
C ARG A 74 -5.19 18.41 14.99
N GLN A 75 -6.49 18.19 15.17
CA GLN A 75 -7.13 18.24 16.48
C GLN A 75 -6.75 17.02 17.34
N GLU A 76 -6.70 15.83 16.73
CA GLU A 76 -6.32 14.59 17.39
C GLU A 76 -4.81 14.55 17.73
N TYR A 77 -3.97 15.08 16.84
CA TYR A 77 -2.52 15.13 16.97
C TYR A 77 -1.98 16.56 16.78
N PRO A 78 -2.07 17.42 17.81
CA PRO A 78 -1.70 18.83 17.71
C PRO A 78 -0.21 19.08 17.47
N SER A 79 0.64 18.08 17.73
CA SER A 79 2.08 18.18 17.52
C SER A 79 2.64 16.91 16.87
N PRO A 80 3.77 17.02 16.13
CA PRO A 80 4.45 15.86 15.59
C PRO A 80 4.86 14.85 16.66
N GLU A 81 5.24 15.32 17.85
CA GLU A 81 5.60 14.45 18.98
C GLU A 81 4.37 13.67 19.51
N ALA A 82 3.19 14.31 19.56
CA ALA A 82 1.95 13.64 19.96
C ALA A 82 1.56 12.55 18.95
N ALA A 83 1.69 12.84 17.65
CA ALA A 83 1.47 11.85 16.59
C ALA A 83 2.42 10.65 16.72
N LEU A 84 3.71 10.91 16.95
CA LEU A 84 4.71 9.86 17.13
C LEU A 84 4.45 8.99 18.36
N LYS A 85 4.07 9.59 19.49
CA LYS A 85 3.73 8.85 20.72
C LYS A 85 2.49 7.96 20.51
N ALA A 86 1.47 8.48 19.83
CA ALA A 86 0.28 7.68 19.53
C ALA A 86 0.62 6.49 18.62
N GLN A 87 1.44 6.71 17.60
CA GLN A 87 1.93 5.64 16.74
C GLN A 87 2.73 4.59 17.53
N GLU A 88 3.61 5.02 18.43
CA GLU A 88 4.40 4.11 19.27
C GLU A 88 3.50 3.27 20.19
N GLN A 89 2.47 3.88 20.78
CA GLN A 89 1.53 3.18 21.64
C GLN A 89 0.73 2.13 20.86
N ILE A 90 0.21 2.48 19.69
CA ILE A 90 -0.48 1.54 18.79
C ILE A 90 0.46 0.40 18.40
N ALA A 91 1.73 0.70 18.06
CA ALA A 91 2.71 -0.31 17.71
C ALA A 91 2.99 -1.28 18.88
N LYS A 92 3.08 -0.78 20.13
CA LYS A 92 3.25 -1.60 21.33
C LYS A 92 2.05 -2.53 21.54
N GLU A 93 0.83 -2.01 21.42
CA GLU A 93 -0.39 -2.80 21.59
C GLU A 93 -0.54 -3.89 20.53
N VAL A 94 -0.22 -3.57 19.26
CA VAL A 94 -0.22 -4.54 18.17
C VAL A 94 0.83 -5.62 18.43
N LYS A 95 2.04 -5.25 18.85
CA LYS A 95 3.10 -6.20 19.19
C LYS A 95 2.67 -7.14 20.31
N GLN A 96 2.06 -6.61 21.37
CA GLN A 96 1.53 -7.41 22.47
C GLN A 96 0.46 -8.40 21.98
N LYS A 97 -0.50 -7.94 21.16
CA LYS A 97 -1.54 -8.82 20.59
C LYS A 97 -0.96 -9.94 19.74
N ILE A 98 0.09 -9.66 18.96
CA ILE A 98 0.78 -10.66 18.14
C ILE A 98 1.45 -11.72 19.04
N GLU A 99 2.12 -11.29 20.11
CA GLU A 99 2.79 -12.19 21.05
C GLU A 99 1.79 -13.08 21.80
N GLU A 100 0.68 -12.51 22.27
CA GLU A 100 -0.40 -13.26 22.92
C GLU A 100 -1.07 -14.26 21.97
N ALA A 101 -1.32 -13.85 20.72
CA ALA A 101 -1.83 -14.77 19.70
C ALA A 101 -0.81 -15.87 19.37
N GLY A 102 0.48 -15.56 19.39
CA GLY A 102 1.57 -16.52 19.26
C GLY A 102 1.54 -17.57 20.37
N ARG A 103 1.51 -17.13 21.64
CA ARG A 103 1.43 -18.03 22.81
C ARG A 103 0.21 -18.94 22.76
N LYS A 104 -0.97 -18.38 22.48
CA LYS A 104 -2.22 -19.17 22.35
C LYS A 104 -2.12 -20.24 21.26
N ARG A 105 -1.53 -19.91 20.11
CA ARG A 105 -1.31 -20.90 19.03
C ARG A 105 -0.36 -22.01 19.47
N GLU A 106 0.73 -21.66 20.15
CA GLU A 106 1.68 -22.65 20.67
C GLU A 106 1.02 -23.59 21.69
N ASP A 107 0.24 -23.05 22.62
CA ASP A 107 -0.46 -23.84 23.64
C ASP A 107 -1.49 -24.79 23.02
N VAL A 108 -2.27 -24.32 22.05
CA VAL A 108 -3.22 -25.15 21.31
C VAL A 108 -2.49 -26.25 20.55
N GLN A 109 -1.38 -25.94 19.87
CA GLN A 109 -0.59 -26.95 19.16
C GLN A 109 -0.05 -28.01 20.13
N ARG A 110 0.47 -27.58 21.29
CA ARG A 110 0.99 -28.50 22.32
C ARG A 110 -0.11 -29.42 22.86
N ALA A 111 -1.31 -28.89 23.07
CA ALA A 111 -2.48 -29.65 23.52
C ALA A 111 -2.93 -30.67 22.46
N MET A 112 -2.94 -30.27 21.19
CA MET A 112 -3.26 -31.16 20.05
C MET A 112 -2.25 -32.30 19.95
N ASP A 113 -0.95 -32.01 20.02
CA ASP A 113 0.11 -33.02 19.96
C ASP A 113 0.00 -34.01 21.12
N LYS A 114 -0.32 -33.53 22.32
CA LYS A 114 -0.57 -34.38 23.49
C LYS A 114 -1.76 -35.31 23.24
N LYS A 115 -2.88 -34.78 22.74
CA LYS A 115 -4.09 -35.56 22.44
C LYS A 115 -3.85 -36.60 21.35
N ILE A 116 -3.06 -36.28 20.34
CA ILE A 116 -2.65 -37.23 19.30
C ILE A 116 -1.86 -38.38 19.92
N LYS A 117 -0.90 -38.10 20.81
CA LYS A 117 -0.10 -39.13 21.49
C LYS A 117 -0.96 -40.03 22.38
N GLU A 118 -1.87 -39.44 23.16
CA GLU A 118 -2.84 -40.17 24.00
C GLU A 118 -3.68 -41.13 23.13
N ARG A 119 -4.34 -40.59 22.10
CA ARG A 119 -5.16 -41.35 21.14
C ARG A 119 -4.37 -42.48 20.47
N ASN A 120 -3.14 -42.23 20.02
CA ASN A 120 -2.29 -43.25 19.40
C ASN A 120 -2.00 -44.41 20.35
N THR A 121 -1.79 -44.10 21.62
CA THR A 121 -1.50 -45.11 22.65
C THR A 121 -2.73 -45.94 22.95
N GLU A 122 -3.87 -45.29 23.17
CA GLU A 122 -5.16 -45.96 23.39
C GLU A 122 -5.53 -46.88 22.23
N MET A 123 -5.38 -46.42 20.98
CA MET A 123 -5.64 -47.23 19.79
C MET A 123 -4.73 -48.46 19.71
N LYS A 124 -3.45 -48.31 20.08
CA LYS A 124 -2.51 -49.44 20.11
C LYS A 124 -2.89 -50.46 21.17
N VAL A 125 -3.34 -50.01 22.35
CA VAL A 125 -3.82 -50.90 23.42
C VAL A 125 -5.09 -51.62 22.99
N LEU A 126 -6.05 -50.90 22.42
CA LEU A 126 -7.32 -51.47 21.95
C LEU A 126 -7.10 -52.53 20.87
N SER A 127 -6.24 -52.23 19.89
CA SER A 127 -5.89 -53.18 18.82
C SER A 127 -5.31 -54.48 19.38
N LYS A 128 -4.38 -54.39 20.35
CA LYS A 128 -3.81 -55.58 21.00
C LYS A 128 -4.86 -56.39 21.76
N TYR A 129 -5.77 -55.72 22.47
CA TYR A 129 -6.84 -56.40 23.19
C TYR A 129 -7.77 -57.15 22.23
N GLN A 130 -8.14 -56.53 21.11
CA GLN A 130 -8.97 -57.16 20.07
C GLN A 130 -8.25 -58.36 19.44
N GLU A 131 -6.95 -58.27 19.15
CA GLU A 131 -6.15 -59.36 18.59
C GLU A 131 -6.08 -60.57 19.53
N VAL A 132 -5.84 -60.34 20.83
CA VAL A 132 -5.87 -61.39 21.85
C VAL A 132 -7.26 -62.00 21.96
N LYS A 133 -8.31 -61.17 22.03
CA LYS A 133 -9.71 -61.65 22.12
C LYS A 133 -10.16 -62.45 20.90
N ALA A 134 -9.73 -62.07 19.70
CA ALA A 134 -10.03 -62.82 18.48
C ALA A 134 -9.30 -64.18 18.45
N SER A 135 -8.09 -64.24 19.02
CA SER A 135 -7.30 -65.48 19.11
C SER A 135 -7.81 -66.46 20.18
N ASP A 136 -8.54 -65.98 21.18
CA ASP A 136 -9.11 -66.76 22.30
C ASP A 136 -10.48 -67.42 21.97
N ILE A 137 -11.03 -67.22 20.77
CA ILE A 137 -12.28 -67.87 20.35
C ILE A 137 -11.91 -69.23 19.72
N PRO A 138 -12.24 -70.38 20.34
CA PRO A 138 -12.01 -71.68 19.73
C PRO A 138 -12.89 -71.84 18.49
N ALA A 139 -12.30 -72.39 17.42
CA ALA A 139 -12.94 -72.67 16.13
C ALA A 139 -14.08 -73.70 16.23
#